data_AF-A0A9E1KPR8-F1
#
_entry.id   AF-A0A9E1KPR8-F1
#
_cell.length_a   1.000
_cell.length_b   1.000
_cell.length_c   1.000
_cell.angle_alpha   90.00
_cell.angle_beta   90.00
_cell.angle_gamma   90.00
#
_symmetry.space_group_name_H-M   'P 1'
#
loop_
_entity.id
_entity.type
_entity.pdbx_description
1 polymer ?
#
loop_
_entity_poly.entity_id
_entity_poly.type
_entity_poly.pdbx_seq_one_letter_code
_entity_poly.pdbx_strand_id
1 'polypeptide(L)'
;MVATGPSRGHVPDDHKMQANTANTALMSADLVIFIGQYCMPPRGEYAFGPGAKVIRVHPEQEDLGRNWPVDLGIVSDERMFLEALADTLPRKKRPQWVSELAASREAFDKQNDKLYQLGMKYSQQTGYLHPAVIGQGVHQFFHKGEIDPRQTVLTTGGFTTGKFMGRWAAGYRPGQLIAAPYQYGAIGPDIGMAVGAGAAVQSGVGPQAPYKGAPVLCVTSDAGTAYSLFEMDTANKYRIPMIVIVYNNNAWGVFGSAARHPQAMHMYLFQEHLRYDKIAEGLGVRGEYVQTPEQFTDALARSYKLASSEGASTVINCQGIKEFTSARAYPPGAPQGVEPGRAAVAH
;
A
#
# COMPACT_ATOMS: atom_id res chain seq x y z
N MET A 1 -6.11 7.77 -15.94
CA MET A 1 -5.95 8.45 -14.63
C MET A 1 -5.05 7.62 -13.77
N VAL A 2 -4.06 8.27 -13.18
CA VAL A 2 -3.11 7.67 -12.24
C VAL A 2 -3.28 8.43 -10.95
N ALA A 3 -3.39 7.72 -9.84
CA ALA A 3 -3.42 8.31 -8.52
C ALA A 3 -2.09 8.03 -7.81
N THR A 4 -1.60 9.03 -7.07
CA THR A 4 -0.51 8.83 -6.12
C THR A 4 -0.97 8.03 -4.92
N GLY A 5 0.00 7.56 -4.11
CA GLY A 5 -0.27 6.85 -2.85
C GLY A 5 -1.43 7.45 -2.03
N PRO A 6 -1.40 8.74 -1.67
CA PRO A 6 -2.43 9.38 -0.85
C PRO A 6 -3.75 9.65 -1.59
N SER A 7 -3.74 9.74 -2.93
CA SER A 7 -4.94 9.99 -3.73
C SER A 7 -5.58 8.71 -4.28
N ARG A 8 -5.05 7.53 -3.92
CA ARG A 8 -5.56 6.27 -4.44
C ARG A 8 -6.98 5.99 -3.93
N GLY A 9 -7.85 5.57 -4.84
CA GLY A 9 -9.28 5.38 -4.58
C GLY A 9 -10.17 6.55 -5.02
N HIS A 10 -9.61 7.74 -5.34
CA HIS A 10 -10.40 8.82 -5.97
C HIS A 10 -10.98 8.38 -7.32
N VAL A 11 -10.25 7.55 -8.06
CA VAL A 11 -10.77 6.74 -9.15
C VAL A 11 -10.64 5.28 -8.74
N PRO A 12 -11.72 4.48 -8.82
CA PRO A 12 -11.67 3.07 -8.47
C PRO A 12 -10.62 2.32 -9.27
N ASP A 13 -9.86 1.44 -8.62
CA ASP A 13 -8.82 0.64 -9.26
C ASP A 13 -9.39 -0.35 -10.29
N ASP A 14 -10.68 -0.69 -10.26
CA ASP A 14 -11.38 -1.48 -11.28
C ASP A 14 -11.87 -0.66 -12.48
N HIS A 15 -11.73 0.66 -12.46
CA HIS A 15 -12.16 1.52 -13.56
C HIS A 15 -11.25 1.36 -14.79
N LYS A 16 -11.83 1.18 -15.98
CA LYS A 16 -11.10 0.92 -17.24
C LYS A 16 -10.07 1.98 -17.64
N MET A 17 -10.26 3.23 -17.20
CA MET A 17 -9.34 4.35 -17.50
C MET A 17 -8.24 4.52 -16.45
N GLN A 18 -8.19 3.64 -15.47
CA GLN A 18 -7.25 3.74 -14.37
C GLN A 18 -5.90 3.16 -14.81
N ALA A 19 -4.79 3.72 -14.28
CA ALA A 19 -3.45 3.41 -14.77
C ALA A 19 -2.41 3.12 -13.67
N ASN A 20 -2.86 2.91 -12.43
CA ASN A 20 -1.98 2.56 -11.30
C ASN A 20 -1.26 1.22 -11.47
N THR A 21 -1.82 0.32 -12.26
CA THR A 21 -1.18 -0.95 -12.67
C THR A 21 -0.76 -0.97 -14.13
N ALA A 22 -0.87 0.16 -14.83
CA ALA A 22 -0.58 0.25 -16.25
C ALA A 22 0.65 1.13 -16.48
N ASN A 23 1.73 0.86 -15.75
CA ASN A 23 2.90 1.72 -15.73
C ASN A 23 3.55 1.91 -17.09
N THR A 24 3.67 0.82 -17.86
CA THR A 24 4.29 0.88 -19.19
C THR A 24 3.47 1.70 -20.18
N ALA A 25 2.15 1.80 -19.99
CA ALA A 25 1.32 2.64 -20.83
C ALA A 25 1.66 4.13 -20.64
N LEU A 26 2.06 4.57 -19.43
CA LEU A 26 2.39 5.99 -19.19
C LEU A 26 3.48 6.55 -20.11
N MET A 27 4.37 5.69 -20.61
CA MET A 27 5.42 6.09 -21.53
C MET A 27 4.86 6.63 -22.85
N SER A 28 3.66 6.19 -23.27
CA SER A 28 2.99 6.67 -24.49
C SER A 28 2.20 7.96 -24.27
N ALA A 29 2.13 8.50 -23.04
CA ALA A 29 1.40 9.73 -22.78
C ALA A 29 2.05 10.91 -23.53
N ASP A 30 1.26 11.63 -24.32
CA ASP A 30 1.66 12.85 -25.03
C ASP A 30 1.36 14.12 -24.20
N LEU A 31 0.41 14.02 -23.28
CA LEU A 31 0.01 15.06 -22.35
C LEU A 31 -0.26 14.47 -20.95
N VAL A 32 0.34 15.09 -19.95
CA VAL A 32 0.14 14.80 -18.52
C VAL A 32 -0.46 16.03 -17.87
N ILE A 33 -1.55 15.84 -17.12
CA ILE A 33 -2.19 16.90 -16.33
C ILE A 33 -2.13 16.48 -14.87
N PHE A 34 -1.29 17.15 -14.08
CA PHE A 34 -1.29 17.02 -12.62
C PHE A 34 -2.39 17.88 -12.04
N ILE A 35 -3.28 17.28 -11.25
CA ILE A 35 -4.41 17.95 -10.62
C ILE A 35 -4.37 17.62 -9.12
N GLY A 36 -4.21 18.64 -8.28
CA GLY A 36 -4.26 18.48 -6.81
C GLY A 36 -3.18 17.56 -6.26
N GLN A 37 -1.99 17.60 -6.87
CA GLN A 37 -0.85 16.82 -6.42
C GLN A 37 0.01 17.67 -5.48
N TYR A 38 -0.31 17.62 -4.19
CA TYR A 38 0.33 18.38 -3.11
C TYR A 38 1.69 17.79 -2.69
N CYS A 39 1.85 16.48 -2.85
CA CYS A 39 3.07 15.75 -2.52
C CYS A 39 3.79 15.35 -3.82
N MET A 40 4.29 16.33 -4.58
CA MET A 40 4.88 16.05 -5.90
C MET A 40 6.11 15.18 -5.76
N PRO A 41 6.13 14.01 -6.41
CA PRO A 41 7.33 13.20 -6.40
C PRO A 41 8.43 13.77 -7.31
N PRO A 42 9.71 13.39 -7.09
CA PRO A 42 10.79 13.76 -8.00
C PRO A 42 10.57 13.18 -9.41
N ARG A 43 11.34 13.69 -10.39
CA ARG A 43 11.43 13.03 -11.70
C ARG A 43 11.98 11.61 -11.50
N GLY A 44 11.27 10.62 -12.02
CA GLY A 44 11.58 9.20 -11.78
C GLY A 44 10.31 8.45 -11.41
N GLU A 45 9.54 8.95 -10.44
CA GLU A 45 8.36 8.24 -9.90
C GLU A 45 7.23 7.97 -10.91
N TYR A 46 7.26 8.65 -12.04
CA TYR A 46 6.38 8.38 -13.17
C TYR A 46 7.21 8.06 -14.40
N ALA A 47 6.89 6.93 -15.03
CA ALA A 47 7.41 6.53 -16.33
C ALA A 47 6.71 7.30 -17.47
N PHE A 48 6.73 8.64 -17.43
CA PHE A 48 6.25 9.46 -18.55
C PHE A 48 7.32 9.54 -19.64
N GLY A 49 6.89 9.51 -20.90
CA GLY A 49 7.79 9.67 -22.03
C GLY A 49 8.45 11.07 -22.04
N PRO A 50 9.70 11.20 -22.52
CA PRO A 50 10.42 12.48 -22.50
C PRO A 50 9.78 13.58 -23.36
N GLY A 51 8.88 13.21 -24.28
CA GLY A 51 8.13 14.15 -25.12
C GLY A 51 6.78 14.59 -24.54
N ALA A 52 6.38 14.06 -23.39
CA ALA A 52 5.09 14.39 -22.79
C ALA A 52 5.04 15.86 -22.37
N LYS A 53 3.98 16.56 -22.79
CA LYS A 53 3.67 17.91 -22.30
C LYS A 53 3.09 17.83 -20.90
N VAL A 54 3.48 18.74 -20.02
CA VAL A 54 3.08 18.73 -18.61
C VAL A 54 2.28 19.99 -18.28
N ILE A 55 1.02 19.79 -17.90
CA ILE A 55 0.17 20.81 -17.30
C ILE A 55 0.08 20.53 -15.79
N ARG A 56 0.14 21.56 -14.97
CA ARG A 56 -0.15 21.45 -13.54
C ARG A 56 -1.23 22.44 -13.12
N VAL A 57 -2.23 21.91 -12.42
CA VAL A 57 -3.30 22.68 -11.79
C VAL A 57 -3.16 22.54 -10.29
N HIS A 58 -3.01 23.67 -9.62
CA HIS A 58 -2.77 23.72 -8.18
C HIS A 58 -3.24 25.06 -7.61
N PRO A 59 -3.80 25.11 -6.38
CA PRO A 59 -4.21 26.38 -5.77
C PRO A 59 -3.02 27.25 -5.34
N GLU A 60 -1.91 26.63 -4.93
CA GLU A 60 -0.69 27.35 -4.52
C GLU A 60 0.24 27.58 -5.71
N GLN A 61 0.58 28.84 -5.99
CA GLN A 61 1.42 29.24 -7.12
C GLN A 61 2.86 28.74 -6.96
N GLU A 62 3.39 28.75 -5.73
CA GLU A 62 4.77 28.38 -5.38
C GLU A 62 5.06 26.90 -5.66
N ASP A 63 4.01 26.09 -5.68
CA ASP A 63 4.13 24.68 -5.98
C ASP A 63 4.21 24.44 -7.50
N LEU A 64 3.77 25.36 -8.36
CA LEU A 64 3.91 25.21 -9.82
C LEU A 64 5.40 25.12 -10.21
N GLY A 65 5.78 24.03 -10.88
CA GLY A 65 7.18 23.77 -11.26
C GLY A 65 8.05 23.11 -10.17
N ARG A 66 7.53 22.93 -8.95
CA ARG A 66 8.25 22.22 -7.87
C ARG A 66 8.42 20.74 -8.20
N ASN A 67 9.65 20.23 -8.08
CA ASN A 67 10.10 18.84 -8.38
C ASN A 67 9.97 18.39 -9.86
N TRP A 68 9.09 19.01 -10.64
CA TRP A 68 8.85 18.72 -12.06
C TRP A 68 8.68 20.02 -12.84
N PRO A 69 9.34 20.19 -14.00
CA PRO A 69 9.06 21.31 -14.90
C PRO A 69 7.63 21.18 -15.44
N VAL A 70 7.03 22.32 -15.74
CA VAL A 70 5.69 22.37 -16.34
C VAL A 70 5.77 23.19 -17.63
N ASP A 71 5.07 22.74 -18.67
CA ASP A 71 4.84 23.53 -19.89
C ASP A 71 3.76 24.60 -19.64
N LEU A 72 2.81 24.31 -18.75
CA LEU A 72 1.75 25.23 -18.33
C LEU A 72 1.38 25.01 -16.86
N GLY A 73 1.50 26.05 -16.04
CA GLY A 73 0.96 26.10 -14.68
C GLY A 73 -0.35 26.88 -14.63
N ILE A 74 -1.35 26.36 -13.93
CA ILE A 74 -2.66 26.98 -13.76
C ILE A 74 -2.93 27.08 -12.25
N VAL A 75 -3.07 28.31 -11.76
CA VAL A 75 -3.50 28.59 -10.38
C VAL A 75 -5.01 28.49 -10.32
N SER A 76 -5.54 27.44 -9.70
CA SER A 76 -6.99 27.19 -9.59
C SER A 76 -7.28 26.17 -8.50
N ASP A 77 -8.46 26.30 -7.88
CA ASP A 77 -9.11 25.16 -7.24
C ASP A 77 -9.31 24.04 -8.26
N GLU A 78 -9.00 22.81 -7.86
CA GLU A 78 -8.99 21.66 -8.75
C GLU A 78 -10.38 21.26 -9.20
N ARG A 79 -11.37 21.40 -8.32
CA ARG A 79 -12.76 21.05 -8.62
C ARG A 79 -13.30 22.03 -9.66
N MET A 80 -13.11 23.33 -9.46
CA MET A 80 -13.54 24.36 -10.43
C MET A 80 -12.89 24.15 -11.80
N PHE A 81 -11.59 23.83 -11.82
CA PHE A 81 -10.90 23.51 -13.07
C PHE A 81 -11.51 22.27 -13.75
N LEU A 82 -11.74 21.18 -13.01
CA LEU A 82 -12.30 19.95 -13.55
C LEU A 82 -13.75 20.14 -14.05
N GLU A 83 -14.57 20.91 -13.36
CA GLU A 83 -15.94 21.26 -13.78
C GLU A 83 -15.90 22.07 -15.09
N ALA A 84 -15.09 23.13 -15.16
CA ALA A 84 -14.93 23.92 -16.37
C ALA A 84 -14.37 23.08 -17.54
N LEU A 85 -13.43 22.17 -17.27
CA LEU A 85 -12.87 21.27 -18.28
C LEU A 85 -13.92 20.30 -18.81
N ALA A 86 -14.77 19.75 -17.92
CA ALA A 86 -15.83 18.82 -18.29
C ALA A 86 -16.93 19.48 -19.15
N ASP A 87 -17.24 20.75 -18.88
CA ASP A 87 -18.24 21.51 -19.61
C ASP A 87 -17.75 21.99 -20.98
N THR A 88 -16.45 22.33 -21.09
CA THR A 88 -15.88 22.94 -22.30
C THR A 88 -15.28 21.92 -23.28
N LEU A 89 -14.69 20.82 -22.80
CA LEU A 89 -14.02 19.88 -23.68
C LEU A 89 -15.00 18.92 -24.37
N PRO A 90 -14.95 18.82 -25.71
CA PRO A 90 -15.75 17.83 -26.42
C PRO A 90 -15.29 16.41 -26.04
N ARG A 91 -16.26 15.52 -25.82
CA ARG A 91 -15.98 14.10 -25.52
C ARG A 91 -15.24 13.46 -26.69
N LYS A 92 -14.02 12.99 -26.45
CA LYS A 92 -13.23 12.21 -27.42
C LYS A 92 -13.03 10.77 -26.94
N LYS A 93 -13.31 9.82 -27.82
CA LYS A 93 -12.93 8.41 -27.61
C LYS A 93 -11.45 8.25 -27.94
N ARG A 94 -10.74 7.45 -27.15
CA ARG A 94 -9.33 7.11 -27.35
C ARG A 94 -9.13 5.59 -27.29
N PRO A 95 -9.71 4.82 -28.24
CA PRO A 95 -9.75 3.36 -28.15
C PRO A 95 -8.35 2.73 -28.08
N GLN A 96 -7.39 3.26 -28.85
CA GLN A 96 -6.01 2.78 -28.82
C GLN A 96 -5.39 2.92 -27.41
N TRP A 97 -5.48 4.11 -26.80
CA TRP A 97 -4.97 4.35 -25.45
C TRP A 97 -5.63 3.45 -24.40
N VAL A 98 -6.95 3.23 -24.51
CA VAL A 98 -7.67 2.31 -23.62
C VAL A 98 -7.16 0.88 -23.75
N SER A 99 -6.88 0.42 -24.97
CA SER A 99 -6.29 -0.91 -25.21
C SER A 99 -4.87 -1.02 -24.65
N GLU A 100 -4.04 0.03 -24.78
CA GLU A 100 -2.70 0.07 -24.19
C GLU A 100 -2.74 -0.04 -22.65
N LEU A 101 -3.66 0.68 -22.00
CA LEU A 101 -3.88 0.57 -20.55
C LEU A 101 -4.28 -0.85 -20.12
N ALA A 102 -5.19 -1.48 -20.88
CA ALA A 102 -5.64 -2.85 -20.60
C ALA A 102 -4.49 -3.87 -20.74
N ALA A 103 -3.71 -3.78 -21.81
CA ALA A 103 -2.56 -4.66 -22.04
C ALA A 103 -1.47 -4.49 -20.97
N SER A 104 -1.18 -3.24 -20.58
CA SER A 104 -0.20 -2.94 -19.53
C SER A 104 -0.63 -3.50 -18.17
N ARG A 105 -1.92 -3.40 -17.84
CA ARG A 105 -2.49 -3.99 -16.63
C ARG A 105 -2.42 -5.51 -16.61
N GLU A 106 -2.76 -6.16 -17.72
CA GLU A 106 -2.65 -7.61 -17.86
C GLU A 106 -1.20 -8.08 -17.67
N ALA A 107 -0.23 -7.35 -18.23
CA ALA A 107 1.19 -7.63 -18.04
C ALA A 107 1.62 -7.48 -16.57
N PHE A 108 1.11 -6.47 -15.88
CA PHE A 108 1.36 -6.24 -14.46
C PHE A 108 0.80 -7.37 -13.59
N ASP A 109 -0.43 -7.82 -13.87
CA ASP A 109 -1.07 -8.92 -13.14
C ASP A 109 -0.27 -10.23 -13.35
N LYS A 110 0.15 -10.52 -14.58
CA LYS A 110 1.05 -11.66 -14.87
C LYS A 110 2.38 -11.58 -14.12
N GLN A 111 2.93 -10.37 -13.92
CA GLN A 111 4.16 -10.18 -13.14
C GLN A 111 3.91 -10.46 -11.65
N ASN A 112 2.78 -10.00 -11.11
CA ASN A 112 2.38 -10.25 -9.73
C ASN A 112 2.20 -11.75 -9.46
N ASP A 113 1.56 -12.47 -10.37
CA ASP A 113 1.35 -13.91 -10.25
C ASP A 113 2.69 -14.65 -10.21
N LYS A 114 3.63 -14.31 -11.09
CA LYS A 114 4.99 -14.88 -11.07
C LYS A 114 5.70 -14.63 -9.74
N LEU A 115 5.60 -13.40 -9.22
CA LEU A 115 6.20 -13.04 -7.93
C LEU A 115 5.56 -13.80 -6.76
N TYR A 116 4.24 -13.98 -6.79
CA TYR A 116 3.51 -14.77 -5.81
C TYR A 116 3.94 -16.24 -5.84
N GLN A 117 3.97 -16.88 -7.02
CA GLN A 117 4.39 -18.28 -7.16
C GLN A 117 5.82 -18.51 -6.67
N LEU A 118 6.71 -17.55 -6.93
CA LEU A 118 8.07 -17.58 -6.40
C LEU A 118 8.09 -17.45 -4.87
N GLY A 119 7.28 -16.54 -4.32
CA GLY A 119 7.11 -16.40 -2.87
C GLY A 119 6.60 -17.69 -2.22
N MET A 120 5.62 -18.36 -2.82
CA MET A 120 5.11 -19.66 -2.36
C MET A 120 6.21 -20.73 -2.34
N LYS A 121 6.98 -20.84 -3.43
CA LYS A 121 8.12 -21.76 -3.50
C LYS A 121 9.12 -21.51 -2.36
N TYR A 122 9.49 -20.24 -2.13
CA TYR A 122 10.45 -19.89 -1.09
C TYR A 122 9.89 -20.09 0.32
N SER A 123 8.60 -19.86 0.52
CA SER A 123 7.95 -20.20 1.79
C SER A 123 7.99 -21.69 2.09
N GLN A 124 7.69 -22.54 1.11
CA GLN A 124 7.77 -24.00 1.27
C GLN A 124 9.20 -24.48 1.56
N GLN A 125 10.20 -23.88 0.93
CA GLN A 125 11.60 -24.26 1.12
C GLN A 125 12.16 -23.87 2.49
N THR A 126 11.68 -22.76 3.06
CA THR A 126 12.25 -22.17 4.28
C THR A 126 11.40 -22.42 5.53
N GLY A 127 10.11 -22.74 5.36
CA GLY A 127 9.16 -22.80 6.47
C GLY A 127 8.76 -21.43 7.02
N TYR A 128 8.97 -20.35 6.26
CA TYR A 128 8.65 -18.96 6.66
C TYR A 128 7.86 -18.22 5.58
N LEU A 129 7.06 -17.22 5.98
CA LEU A 129 6.21 -16.46 5.06
C LEU A 129 7.01 -15.47 4.23
N HIS A 130 6.92 -15.60 2.92
CA HIS A 130 7.43 -14.62 1.98
C HIS A 130 6.44 -13.44 1.87
N PRO A 131 6.90 -12.18 1.84
CA PRO A 131 6.01 -11.01 1.85
C PRO A 131 5.08 -10.92 0.63
N ALA A 132 5.46 -11.52 -0.51
CA ALA A 132 4.57 -11.65 -1.67
C ALA A 132 3.33 -12.51 -1.39
N VAL A 133 3.47 -13.54 -0.54
CA VAL A 133 2.35 -14.42 -0.13
C VAL A 133 1.40 -13.65 0.77
N ILE A 134 1.94 -12.84 1.69
CA ILE A 134 1.13 -11.98 2.57
C ILE A 134 0.29 -11.00 1.72
N GLY A 135 0.94 -10.29 0.79
CA GLY A 135 0.24 -9.31 -0.05
C GLY A 135 -0.87 -9.92 -0.91
N GLN A 136 -0.61 -11.07 -1.52
CA GLN A 136 -1.60 -11.79 -2.32
C GLN A 136 -2.72 -12.35 -1.45
N GLY A 137 -2.42 -12.92 -0.27
CA GLY A 137 -3.43 -13.46 0.63
C GLY A 137 -4.38 -12.40 1.15
N VAL A 138 -3.87 -11.21 1.49
CA VAL A 138 -4.69 -10.03 1.82
C VAL A 138 -5.62 -9.67 0.66
N HIS A 139 -5.09 -9.57 -0.56
CA HIS A 139 -5.90 -9.23 -1.73
C HIS A 139 -6.98 -10.28 -2.02
N GLN A 140 -6.62 -11.55 -1.94
CA GLN A 140 -7.57 -12.63 -2.17
C GLN A 140 -8.70 -12.60 -1.13
N PHE A 141 -8.37 -12.40 0.14
CA PHE A 141 -9.34 -12.40 1.22
C PHE A 141 -10.26 -11.16 1.20
N PHE A 142 -9.69 -9.95 1.10
CA PHE A 142 -10.45 -8.70 1.24
C PHE A 142 -10.98 -8.11 -0.07
N HIS A 143 -10.41 -8.47 -1.23
CA HIS A 143 -10.78 -7.87 -2.51
C HIS A 143 -11.40 -8.85 -3.52
N LYS A 144 -11.12 -10.15 -3.38
CA LYS A 144 -11.65 -11.20 -4.28
C LYS A 144 -12.53 -12.23 -3.57
N GLY A 145 -12.60 -12.18 -2.25
CA GLY A 145 -13.43 -13.05 -1.43
C GLY A 145 -14.89 -12.57 -1.35
N GLU A 146 -15.56 -12.94 -0.28
CA GLU A 146 -16.99 -12.64 -0.04
C GLU A 146 -17.22 -11.26 0.60
N ILE A 147 -16.14 -10.59 1.04
CA ILE A 147 -16.14 -9.27 1.64
C ILE A 147 -16.34 -8.23 0.54
N ASP A 148 -17.26 -7.25 0.73
CA ASP A 148 -17.37 -6.11 -0.19
C ASP A 148 -16.01 -5.39 -0.25
N PRO A 149 -15.31 -5.37 -1.40
CA PRO A 149 -14.00 -4.76 -1.53
C PRO A 149 -13.99 -3.27 -1.21
N ARG A 150 -15.16 -2.59 -1.15
CA ARG A 150 -15.26 -1.17 -0.79
C ARG A 150 -15.29 -0.94 0.72
N GLN A 151 -15.62 -1.95 1.54
CA GLN A 151 -15.78 -1.73 2.98
C GLN A 151 -14.44 -1.59 3.71
N THR A 152 -13.44 -2.35 3.29
CA THR A 152 -12.16 -2.46 4.00
C THR A 152 -11.29 -1.22 3.77
N VAL A 153 -10.97 -0.53 4.86
CA VAL A 153 -9.90 0.48 4.87
C VAL A 153 -8.56 -0.22 5.10
N LEU A 154 -7.56 0.10 4.29
CA LEU A 154 -6.22 -0.47 4.39
C LEU A 154 -5.18 0.63 4.63
N THR A 155 -4.47 0.52 5.74
CA THR A 155 -3.25 1.28 6.00
C THR A 155 -2.04 0.41 5.70
N THR A 156 -1.03 0.97 5.04
CA THR A 156 0.24 0.27 4.79
C THR A 156 1.41 1.09 5.29
N GLY A 157 2.34 0.46 5.99
CA GLY A 157 3.64 1.02 6.34
C GLY A 157 4.77 0.04 6.09
N GLY A 158 6.01 0.51 6.26
CA GLY A 158 7.23 -0.27 6.04
C GLY A 158 7.65 -0.38 4.57
N PHE A 159 8.96 -0.38 4.33
CA PHE A 159 9.50 -0.36 2.96
C PHE A 159 9.33 -1.69 2.22
N THR A 160 9.68 -2.81 2.87
CA THR A 160 9.53 -4.15 2.26
C THR A 160 8.06 -4.46 2.02
N THR A 161 7.23 -4.29 3.04
CA THR A 161 5.77 -4.42 2.96
C THR A 161 5.18 -3.50 1.91
N GLY A 162 5.58 -2.24 1.82
CA GLY A 162 5.15 -1.32 0.75
C GLY A 162 5.44 -1.86 -0.65
N LYS A 163 6.61 -2.47 -0.88
CA LYS A 163 7.00 -3.07 -2.18
C LYS A 163 6.19 -4.31 -2.55
N PHE A 164 5.79 -5.13 -1.58
CA PHE A 164 5.04 -6.37 -1.84
C PHE A 164 3.53 -6.16 -1.72
N MET A 165 3.05 -5.57 -0.63
CA MET A 165 1.63 -5.26 -0.38
C MET A 165 1.10 -4.22 -1.37
N GLY A 166 1.88 -3.19 -1.70
CA GLY A 166 1.42 -2.11 -2.58
C GLY A 166 0.93 -2.61 -3.96
N ARG A 167 1.58 -3.66 -4.49
CA ARG A 167 1.23 -4.33 -5.76
C ARG A 167 -0.18 -4.93 -5.75
N TRP A 168 -0.66 -5.29 -4.57
CA TRP A 168 -1.90 -6.02 -4.32
C TRP A 168 -2.99 -5.17 -3.65
N ALA A 169 -2.60 -4.12 -2.92
CA ALA A 169 -3.54 -3.16 -2.35
C ALA A 169 -4.46 -2.62 -3.47
N ALA A 170 -5.73 -2.36 -3.16
CA ALA A 170 -6.70 -1.83 -4.12
C ALA A 170 -7.67 -0.87 -3.42
N GLY A 171 -7.93 0.27 -4.05
CA GLY A 171 -8.82 1.32 -3.59
C GLY A 171 -9.93 1.58 -4.60
N TYR A 172 -11.16 1.58 -4.12
CA TYR A 172 -12.40 1.70 -4.89
C TYR A 172 -13.19 2.96 -4.55
N ARG A 173 -12.75 3.70 -3.53
CA ARG A 173 -13.34 4.96 -3.09
C ARG A 173 -12.32 5.86 -2.38
N PRO A 174 -12.58 7.18 -2.30
CA PRO A 174 -11.76 8.09 -1.50
C PRO A 174 -11.64 7.65 -0.05
N GLY A 175 -10.47 7.85 0.56
CA GLY A 175 -10.21 7.54 1.97
C GLY A 175 -10.14 6.05 2.29
N GLN A 176 -10.09 5.16 1.29
CA GLN A 176 -10.00 3.72 1.53
C GLN A 176 -8.57 3.23 1.78
N LEU A 177 -7.58 3.87 1.14
CA LEU A 177 -6.18 3.52 1.29
C LEU A 177 -5.44 4.64 2.01
N ILE A 178 -4.67 4.28 3.02
CA ILE A 178 -3.85 5.21 3.80
C ILE A 178 -2.39 4.79 3.66
N ALA A 179 -1.64 5.59 2.91
CA ALA A 179 -0.20 5.42 2.74
C ALA A 179 0.54 6.18 3.84
N ALA A 180 0.90 5.50 4.92
CA ALA A 180 1.61 6.10 6.05
C ALA A 180 3.07 6.44 5.69
N PRO A 181 3.62 7.52 6.26
CA PRO A 181 3.50 8.87 5.75
C PRO A 181 4.26 9.06 4.42
N TYR A 182 3.52 9.01 3.30
CA TYR A 182 4.04 9.25 1.95
C TYR A 182 4.91 10.52 1.89
N GLN A 183 6.10 10.41 1.29
CA GLN A 183 7.16 11.45 1.21
C GLN A 183 7.91 11.83 2.48
N TYR A 184 7.32 11.67 3.67
CA TYR A 184 8.07 11.85 4.91
C TYR A 184 8.93 10.62 5.23
N GLY A 185 8.51 9.43 4.78
CA GLY A 185 9.32 8.21 4.88
C GLY A 185 9.51 7.66 6.29
N ALA A 186 8.73 8.14 7.27
CA ALA A 186 8.83 7.65 8.64
C ALA A 186 8.28 6.23 8.79
N ILE A 187 8.96 5.45 9.62
CA ILE A 187 8.58 4.10 10.02
C ILE A 187 7.79 4.21 11.34
N GLY A 188 6.71 3.45 11.49
CA GLY A 188 5.94 3.37 12.73
C GLY A 188 4.60 4.12 12.82
N PRO A 189 4.28 5.18 12.07
CA PRO A 189 3.00 5.86 12.28
C PRO A 189 1.79 5.09 11.72
N ASP A 190 2.01 3.95 11.06
CA ASP A 190 1.01 3.13 10.38
C ASP A 190 -0.05 2.52 11.30
N ILE A 191 0.31 1.96 12.46
CA ILE A 191 -0.70 1.47 13.41
C ILE A 191 -1.51 2.64 13.98
N GLY A 192 -0.86 3.74 14.36
CA GLY A 192 -1.55 4.94 14.87
C GLY A 192 -2.49 5.58 13.84
N MET A 193 -2.07 5.67 12.58
CA MET A 193 -2.95 6.12 11.49
C MET A 193 -4.13 5.16 11.28
N ALA A 194 -3.92 3.86 11.39
CA ALA A 194 -4.99 2.88 11.30
C ALA A 194 -5.98 2.96 12.48
N VAL A 195 -5.53 3.33 13.70
CA VAL A 195 -6.42 3.65 14.82
C VAL A 195 -7.32 4.84 14.48
N GLY A 196 -6.76 5.93 13.96
CA GLY A 196 -7.53 7.10 13.53
C GLY A 196 -8.55 6.77 12.43
N ALA A 197 -8.14 5.97 11.45
CA ALA A 197 -9.02 5.47 10.40
C ALA A 197 -10.13 4.59 10.96
N GLY A 198 -9.79 3.69 11.88
CA GLY A 198 -10.73 2.83 12.60
C GLY A 198 -11.75 3.62 13.40
N ALA A 199 -11.34 4.68 14.08
CA ALA A 199 -12.27 5.57 14.79
C ALA A 199 -13.26 6.25 13.82
N ALA A 200 -12.80 6.68 12.64
CA ALA A 200 -13.66 7.26 11.60
C ALA A 200 -14.65 6.24 11.03
N VAL A 201 -14.21 5.01 10.79
CA VAL A 201 -15.06 3.89 10.34
C VAL A 201 -16.07 3.52 11.43
N GLN A 202 -15.66 3.39 12.68
CA GLN A 202 -16.54 3.07 13.81
C GLN A 202 -17.60 4.16 14.02
N SER A 203 -17.22 5.43 13.88
CA SER A 203 -18.14 6.57 13.99
C SER A 203 -19.03 6.74 12.76
N GLY A 204 -18.64 6.18 11.60
CA GLY A 204 -19.37 6.31 10.35
C GLY A 204 -19.34 7.75 9.80
N VAL A 205 -18.17 8.37 9.77
CA VAL A 205 -18.01 9.78 9.33
C VAL A 205 -17.30 9.91 7.99
N GLY A 206 -17.60 11.00 7.28
CA GLY A 206 -16.97 11.34 6.00
C GLY A 206 -17.09 10.20 4.98
N PRO A 207 -15.99 9.82 4.28
CA PRO A 207 -16.03 8.77 3.27
C PRO A 207 -16.28 7.37 3.85
N GLN A 208 -16.23 7.19 5.17
CA GLN A 208 -16.45 5.90 5.84
C GLN A 208 -17.91 5.66 6.24
N ALA A 209 -18.79 6.66 6.13
CA ALA A 209 -20.18 6.57 6.58
C ALA A 209 -20.95 5.33 6.08
N PRO A 210 -20.82 4.88 4.82
CA PRO A 210 -21.51 3.68 4.34
C PRO A 210 -21.01 2.36 4.92
N TYR A 211 -19.84 2.36 5.57
CA TYR A 211 -19.13 1.16 6.03
C TYR A 211 -18.95 1.16 7.54
N LYS A 212 -19.90 1.78 8.26
CA LYS A 212 -19.82 1.96 9.71
C LYS A 212 -19.57 0.63 10.42
N GLY A 213 -18.51 0.59 11.23
CA GLY A 213 -18.14 -0.60 12.01
C GLY A 213 -17.42 -1.70 11.21
N ALA A 214 -17.11 -1.50 9.93
CA ALA A 214 -16.30 -2.44 9.17
C ALA A 214 -14.88 -2.55 9.77
N PRO A 215 -14.25 -3.74 9.73
CA PRO A 215 -12.87 -3.90 10.15
C PRO A 215 -11.88 -3.04 9.35
N VAL A 216 -10.88 -2.48 10.03
CA VAL A 216 -9.76 -1.77 9.42
C VAL A 216 -8.51 -2.65 9.41
N LEU A 217 -7.81 -2.67 8.28
CA LEU A 217 -6.60 -3.45 8.09
C LEU A 217 -5.37 -2.54 8.16
N CYS A 218 -4.33 -2.98 8.87
CA CYS A 218 -3.01 -2.38 8.84
C CYS A 218 -1.97 -3.43 8.45
N VAL A 219 -1.22 -3.21 7.37
CA VAL A 219 -0.08 -4.05 7.01
C VAL A 219 1.20 -3.29 7.30
N THR A 220 1.97 -3.78 8.26
CA THR A 220 3.18 -3.16 8.79
C THR A 220 4.35 -4.14 8.82
N SER A 221 5.54 -3.66 9.17
CA SER A 221 6.72 -4.48 9.42
C SER A 221 6.99 -4.62 10.93
N ASP A 222 7.89 -5.53 11.30
CA ASP A 222 8.49 -5.59 12.64
C ASP A 222 8.98 -4.23 13.14
N ALA A 223 9.71 -3.48 12.31
CA ALA A 223 10.18 -2.14 12.65
C ALA A 223 9.04 -1.15 12.93
N GLY A 224 8.00 -1.14 12.09
CA GLY A 224 6.83 -0.27 12.31
C GLY A 224 6.12 -0.63 13.61
N THR A 225 5.94 -1.93 13.83
CA THR A 225 5.33 -2.48 15.05
C THR A 225 6.12 -2.12 16.30
N ALA A 226 7.46 -2.15 16.26
CA ALA A 226 8.29 -1.78 17.40
C ALA A 226 8.09 -0.32 17.85
N TYR A 227 7.68 0.58 16.94
CA TYR A 227 7.39 1.98 17.27
C TYR A 227 5.97 2.21 17.78
N SER A 228 4.97 1.47 17.29
CA SER A 228 3.56 1.82 17.49
C SER A 228 2.64 0.68 17.93
N LEU A 229 3.17 -0.48 18.32
CA LEU A 229 2.34 -1.58 18.81
C LEU A 229 1.48 -1.20 20.02
N PHE A 230 1.95 -0.27 20.86
CA PHE A 230 1.18 0.21 22.02
C PHE A 230 -0.12 0.93 21.64
N GLU A 231 -0.28 1.37 20.40
CA GLU A 231 -1.57 1.88 19.89
C GLU A 231 -2.67 0.82 19.91
N MET A 232 -2.31 -0.46 20.01
CA MET A 232 -3.29 -1.54 20.18
C MET A 232 -3.98 -1.52 21.55
N ASP A 233 -3.37 -0.92 22.58
CA ASP A 233 -4.07 -0.63 23.85
C ASP A 233 -5.24 0.34 23.59
N THR A 234 -4.99 1.42 22.85
CA THR A 234 -6.00 2.37 22.40
C THR A 234 -7.09 1.67 21.59
N ALA A 235 -6.71 0.89 20.58
CA ALA A 235 -7.66 0.17 19.74
C ALA A 235 -8.57 -0.76 20.57
N ASN A 236 -7.99 -1.49 21.54
CA ASN A 236 -8.72 -2.40 22.41
C ASN A 236 -9.65 -1.65 23.37
N LYS A 237 -9.14 -0.60 24.04
CA LYS A 237 -9.89 0.26 24.97
C LYS A 237 -11.17 0.82 24.33
N TYR A 238 -11.08 1.24 23.07
CA TYR A 238 -12.22 1.81 22.33
C TYR A 238 -12.95 0.80 21.43
N ARG A 239 -12.60 -0.49 21.49
CA ARG A 239 -13.17 -1.57 20.64
C ARG A 239 -13.18 -1.20 19.16
N ILE A 240 -12.09 -0.60 18.69
CA ILE A 240 -11.89 -0.29 17.28
C ILE A 240 -11.49 -1.61 16.61
N PRO A 241 -12.27 -2.14 15.65
CA PRO A 241 -12.00 -3.45 15.05
C PRO A 241 -10.84 -3.36 14.07
N MET A 242 -9.62 -3.65 14.54
CA MET A 242 -8.41 -3.61 13.73
C MET A 242 -7.81 -4.99 13.54
N ILE A 243 -7.32 -5.24 12.32
CA ILE A 243 -6.50 -6.40 12.00
C ILE A 243 -5.13 -5.86 11.62
N VAL A 244 -4.12 -6.09 12.46
CA VAL A 244 -2.74 -5.67 12.19
C VAL A 244 -1.94 -6.88 11.72
N ILE A 245 -1.37 -6.79 10.52
CA ILE A 245 -0.53 -7.81 9.92
C ILE A 245 0.90 -7.32 9.97
N VAL A 246 1.75 -8.04 10.70
CA VAL A 246 3.16 -7.71 10.87
C VAL A 246 4.00 -8.63 9.99
N TYR A 247 4.71 -8.10 9.00
CA TYR A 247 5.80 -8.83 8.36
C TYR A 247 7.04 -8.74 9.24
N ASN A 248 7.36 -9.85 9.92
CA ASN A 248 8.44 -9.94 10.87
C ASN A 248 9.62 -10.70 10.26
N ASN A 249 10.58 -9.97 9.71
CA ASN A 249 11.77 -10.55 9.06
C ASN A 249 13.05 -10.30 9.87
N ASN A 250 12.90 -9.90 11.13
CA ASN A 250 13.95 -9.61 12.10
C ASN A 250 14.98 -8.59 11.58
N ALA A 251 14.58 -7.68 10.68
CA ALA A 251 15.54 -6.77 10.06
C ALA A 251 14.91 -5.61 9.29
N TRP A 252 15.67 -4.52 9.20
CA TRP A 252 15.54 -3.51 8.15
C TRP A 252 16.06 -4.03 6.80
N GLY A 253 15.35 -5.01 6.22
CA GLY A 253 15.79 -5.78 5.05
C GLY A 253 15.96 -5.00 3.73
N VAL A 254 15.59 -3.71 3.68
CA VAL A 254 15.80 -2.85 2.50
C VAL A 254 17.18 -2.19 2.47
N PHE A 255 17.90 -2.14 3.59
CA PHE A 255 19.21 -1.48 3.68
C PHE A 255 20.35 -2.46 3.36
N GLY A 256 20.31 -3.02 2.15
CA GLY A 256 21.32 -3.98 1.68
C GLY A 256 22.75 -3.41 1.60
N SER A 257 22.91 -2.08 1.58
CA SER A 257 24.22 -1.42 1.61
C SER A 257 25.00 -1.72 2.90
N ALA A 258 24.30 -1.92 4.02
CA ALA A 258 24.90 -2.28 5.31
C ALA A 258 25.60 -3.65 5.25
N ALA A 259 25.18 -4.56 4.36
CA ALA A 259 25.81 -5.87 4.20
C ALA A 259 27.28 -5.78 3.74
N ARG A 260 27.72 -4.62 3.23
CA ARG A 260 29.13 -4.35 2.87
C ARG A 260 29.98 -3.91 4.06
N HIS A 261 29.36 -3.59 5.20
CA HIS A 261 30.03 -3.10 6.40
C HIS A 261 29.58 -3.95 7.61
N PRO A 262 30.28 -5.06 7.90
CA PRO A 262 29.92 -5.97 8.99
C PRO A 262 29.73 -5.25 10.34
N GLN A 263 30.51 -4.21 10.61
CA GLN A 263 30.40 -3.39 11.81
C GLN A 263 29.08 -2.62 11.89
N ALA A 264 28.46 -2.26 10.76
CA ALA A 264 27.20 -1.53 10.72
C ALA A 264 25.97 -2.45 10.76
N MET A 265 26.13 -3.75 10.49
CA MET A 265 25.00 -4.69 10.32
C MET A 265 24.11 -4.82 11.56
N HIS A 266 24.70 -4.78 12.76
CA HIS A 266 23.94 -4.90 14.01
C HIS A 266 22.88 -3.80 14.19
N MET A 267 23.03 -2.64 13.52
CA MET A 267 22.03 -1.56 13.56
C MET A 267 20.77 -1.87 12.73
N TYR A 268 20.83 -2.85 11.81
CA TYR A 268 19.75 -3.18 10.88
C TYR A 268 19.14 -4.56 11.15
N LEU A 269 19.66 -5.29 12.13
CA LEU A 269 19.18 -6.60 12.54
C LEU A 269 18.45 -6.46 13.87
N PHE A 270 17.30 -7.11 13.97
CA PHE A 270 16.51 -7.17 15.19
C PHE A 270 16.67 -8.52 15.86
N GLN A 271 16.17 -8.59 17.08
CA GLN A 271 16.05 -9.87 17.79
C GLN A 271 15.24 -10.85 16.95
N GLU A 272 15.81 -12.03 16.72
CA GLU A 272 15.13 -13.08 15.96
C GLU A 272 13.92 -13.61 16.72
N HIS A 273 12.84 -13.88 15.98
CA HIS A 273 11.62 -14.50 16.49
C HIS A 273 10.91 -13.70 17.59
N LEU A 274 11.04 -12.37 17.56
CA LEU A 274 10.31 -11.52 18.50
C LEU A 274 8.80 -11.73 18.35
N ARG A 275 8.14 -12.03 19.48
CA ARG A 275 6.73 -12.44 19.53
C ARG A 275 5.79 -11.26 19.72
N TYR A 276 5.61 -10.44 18.68
CA TYR A 276 4.69 -9.30 18.69
C TYR A 276 3.23 -9.70 19.01
N ASP A 277 2.83 -10.91 18.60
CA ASP A 277 1.56 -11.52 18.96
C ASP A 277 1.39 -11.70 20.48
N LYS A 278 2.47 -12.08 21.19
CA LYS A 278 2.45 -12.22 22.66
C LYS A 278 2.49 -10.89 23.38
N ILE A 279 3.20 -9.90 22.82
CA ILE A 279 3.16 -8.53 23.33
C ILE A 279 1.73 -7.97 23.19
N ALA A 280 1.07 -8.21 22.05
CA ALA A 280 -0.32 -7.82 21.82
C ALA A 280 -1.29 -8.51 22.81
N GLU A 281 -1.12 -9.80 23.10
CA GLU A 281 -1.87 -10.48 24.18
C GLU A 281 -1.71 -9.79 25.53
N GLY A 282 -0.50 -9.30 25.84
CA GLY A 282 -0.24 -8.49 27.05
C GLY A 282 -0.97 -7.15 27.08
N LEU A 283 -1.33 -6.59 25.91
CA LEU A 283 -2.17 -5.39 25.75
C LEU A 283 -3.68 -5.75 25.72
N GLY A 284 -4.03 -7.01 25.94
CA GLY A 284 -5.42 -7.50 25.89
C GLY A 284 -5.97 -7.69 24.47
N VAL A 285 -5.09 -7.70 23.46
CA VAL A 285 -5.43 -7.85 22.04
C VAL A 285 -5.18 -9.29 21.60
N ARG A 286 -5.95 -9.81 20.63
CA ARG A 286 -5.73 -11.19 20.17
C ARG A 286 -4.44 -11.30 19.36
N GLY A 287 -3.49 -12.13 19.81
CA GLY A 287 -2.30 -12.50 19.06
C GLY A 287 -2.47 -13.75 18.20
N GLU A 288 -1.92 -13.74 16.98
CA GLU A 288 -1.76 -14.89 16.10
C GLU A 288 -0.30 -14.92 15.62
N TYR A 289 0.35 -16.08 15.63
CA TYR A 289 1.70 -16.27 15.10
C TYR A 289 1.66 -17.28 13.96
N VAL A 290 2.16 -16.89 12.79
CA VAL A 290 2.05 -17.69 11.57
C VAL A 290 3.36 -17.75 10.81
N GLN A 291 3.65 -18.91 10.24
CA GLN A 291 4.88 -19.20 9.49
C GLN A 291 4.60 -19.77 8.08
N THR A 292 3.41 -20.32 7.86
CA THR A 292 3.03 -20.92 6.56
C THR A 292 1.86 -20.18 5.90
N PRO A 293 1.71 -20.28 4.56
CA PRO A 293 0.59 -19.69 3.82
C PRO A 293 -0.79 -20.12 4.35
N GLU A 294 -0.93 -21.38 4.75
CA GLU A 294 -2.17 -21.95 5.27
C GLU A 294 -2.51 -21.32 6.63
N GLN A 295 -1.54 -21.28 7.54
CA GLN A 295 -1.69 -20.64 8.85
C GLN A 295 -2.08 -19.15 8.71
N PHE A 296 -1.48 -18.45 7.76
CA PHE A 296 -1.80 -17.05 7.48
C PHE A 296 -3.25 -16.88 6.99
N THR A 297 -3.69 -17.71 6.05
CA THR A 297 -5.06 -17.68 5.53
C THR A 297 -6.09 -17.95 6.63
N ASP A 298 -5.83 -18.96 7.47
CA ASP A 298 -6.72 -19.27 8.58
C ASP A 298 -6.73 -18.17 9.65
N ALA A 299 -5.58 -17.55 9.92
CA ALA A 299 -5.48 -16.42 10.86
C ALA A 299 -6.20 -15.17 10.36
N LEU A 300 -6.17 -14.89 9.05
CA LEU A 300 -6.97 -13.82 8.44
C LEU A 300 -8.47 -14.07 8.64
N ALA A 301 -8.93 -15.29 8.36
CA ALA A 301 -10.34 -15.65 8.53
C ALA A 301 -10.81 -15.51 9.99
N ARG A 302 -10.02 -16.03 10.95
CA ARG A 302 -10.32 -15.87 12.38
C ARG A 302 -10.32 -14.41 12.81
N SER A 303 -9.31 -13.66 12.40
CA SER A 303 -9.17 -12.23 12.74
C SER A 303 -10.32 -11.40 12.20
N TYR A 304 -10.71 -11.63 10.95
CA TYR A 304 -11.85 -10.94 10.35
C TYR A 304 -13.16 -11.27 11.05
N LYS A 305 -13.39 -12.55 11.39
CA LYS A 305 -14.57 -12.96 12.16
C LYS A 305 -14.62 -12.19 13.49
N LEU A 306 -13.55 -12.23 14.29
CA LEU A 306 -13.48 -11.52 15.57
C LEU A 306 -13.72 -10.01 15.42
N ALA A 307 -13.07 -9.38 14.43
CA ALA A 307 -13.23 -7.94 14.19
C ALA A 307 -14.67 -7.58 13.77
N SER A 308 -15.27 -8.36 12.87
CA SER A 308 -16.61 -8.09 12.33
C SER A 308 -17.76 -8.47 13.27
N SER A 309 -17.61 -9.50 14.11
CA SER A 309 -18.69 -9.95 15.01
C SER A 309 -18.56 -9.42 16.44
N GLU A 310 -17.34 -9.23 16.94
CA GLU A 310 -17.07 -8.89 18.34
C GLU A 310 -16.45 -7.50 18.53
N GLY A 311 -16.09 -6.81 17.43
CA GLY A 311 -15.37 -5.54 17.51
C GLY A 311 -13.94 -5.69 18.05
N ALA A 312 -13.41 -6.90 18.06
CA ALA A 312 -12.12 -7.22 18.66
C ALA A 312 -10.97 -6.90 17.70
N SER A 313 -9.86 -6.40 18.26
CA SER A 313 -8.63 -6.19 17.52
C SER A 313 -7.73 -7.44 17.53
N THR A 314 -6.99 -7.66 16.45
CA THR A 314 -6.00 -8.73 16.33
C THR A 314 -4.64 -8.25 15.80
N VAL A 315 -3.57 -8.96 16.20
CA VAL A 315 -2.22 -8.83 15.65
C VAL A 315 -1.79 -10.19 15.11
N ILE A 316 -1.58 -10.26 13.79
CA ILE A 316 -1.06 -11.43 13.08
C ILE A 316 0.44 -11.22 12.82
N ASN A 317 1.27 -11.84 13.65
CA ASN A 317 2.73 -11.85 13.51
C ASN A 317 3.16 -12.90 12.47
N CYS A 318 3.48 -12.42 11.25
CA CYS A 318 3.89 -13.26 10.14
C CYS A 318 5.41 -13.37 10.10
N GLN A 319 5.95 -14.52 10.52
CA GLN A 319 7.40 -14.72 10.53
C GLN A 319 7.93 -14.96 9.11
N GLY A 320 8.79 -14.05 8.65
CA GLY A 320 9.62 -14.17 7.46
C GLY A 320 11.10 -14.29 7.82
N ILE A 321 11.95 -14.23 6.79
CA ILE A 321 13.41 -14.14 6.92
C ILE A 321 13.93 -12.89 6.21
N LYS A 322 15.06 -12.35 6.67
CA LYS A 322 15.65 -11.14 6.09
C LYS A 322 16.13 -11.36 4.65
N GLU A 323 16.52 -12.57 4.30
CA GLU A 323 17.16 -12.89 3.02
C GLU A 323 16.19 -12.80 1.83
N PHE A 324 14.88 -12.81 2.02
CA PHE A 324 13.93 -12.73 0.91
C PHE A 324 14.07 -11.44 0.07
N THR A 325 14.67 -10.38 0.62
CA THR A 325 14.97 -9.16 -0.15
C THR A 325 16.32 -9.23 -0.89
N SER A 326 17.15 -10.24 -0.63
CA SER A 326 18.47 -10.43 -1.25
C SER A 326 18.36 -11.08 -2.62
N ALA A 327 18.72 -10.32 -3.66
CA ALA A 327 18.80 -10.85 -5.02
C ALA A 327 19.82 -11.99 -5.20
N ARG A 328 20.78 -12.11 -4.28
CA ARG A 328 21.79 -13.18 -4.28
C ARG A 328 21.26 -14.49 -3.68
N ALA A 329 20.55 -14.40 -2.56
CA ALA A 329 20.06 -15.58 -1.85
C ALA A 329 18.71 -16.07 -2.42
N TYR A 330 17.82 -15.14 -2.73
CA TYR A 330 16.46 -15.41 -3.22
C TYR A 330 16.16 -14.53 -4.44
N PRO A 331 16.73 -14.82 -5.62
CA PRO A 331 16.54 -14.00 -6.82
C PRO A 331 15.06 -13.90 -7.23
N PRO A 332 14.55 -12.72 -7.61
CA PRO A 332 15.28 -11.47 -7.86
C PRO A 332 15.47 -10.58 -6.62
N GLY A 333 15.06 -11.02 -5.43
CA GLY A 333 15.04 -10.24 -4.19
C GLY A 333 13.79 -9.37 -4.09
N ALA A 334 13.94 -8.19 -3.49
CA ALA A 334 12.84 -7.23 -3.44
C ALA A 334 12.46 -6.75 -4.86
N PRO A 335 11.15 -6.75 -5.22
CA PRO A 335 10.72 -6.20 -6.49
C PRO A 335 11.08 -4.71 -6.55
N GLN A 336 11.34 -4.22 -7.77
CA GLN A 336 11.46 -2.79 -7.99
C GLN A 336 10.14 -2.10 -7.64
N GLY A 337 10.24 -0.82 -7.28
CA GLY A 337 9.07 0.05 -7.12
C GLY A 337 8.21 -0.02 -8.38
N VAL A 338 6.90 -0.10 -8.18
CA VAL A 338 5.92 -0.03 -9.27
C VAL A 338 5.52 1.43 -9.36
N GLU A 339 6.20 2.10 -10.27
CA GLU A 339 5.98 3.49 -10.64
C GLU A 339 5.22 3.53 -11.96
N PRO A 340 4.05 4.19 -12.02
CA PRO A 340 3.38 4.89 -10.94
C PRO A 340 2.56 3.94 -10.03
N GLY A 341 2.16 4.43 -8.86
CA GLY A 341 0.82 4.13 -8.35
C GLY A 341 0.48 2.67 -7.98
N ARG A 342 1.38 1.81 -7.52
CA ARG A 342 0.99 0.71 -6.61
C ARG A 342 2.02 0.47 -5.51
N ALA A 343 3.29 0.67 -5.81
CA ALA A 343 4.39 0.54 -4.84
C ALA A 343 5.25 1.80 -4.74
N ALA A 344 4.67 2.98 -5.00
CA ALA A 344 5.26 4.29 -4.69
C ALA A 344 5.27 4.53 -3.17
N VAL A 345 5.88 3.62 -2.42
CA VAL A 345 6.14 3.75 -0.98
C VAL A 345 7.64 3.69 -0.70
N ALA A 346 8.46 3.92 -1.73
CA ALA A 346 9.90 4.04 -1.63
C ALA A 346 10.27 5.47 -2.00
N HIS A 347 10.74 6.22 -0.99
CA HIS A 347 11.71 7.29 -1.21
C HIS A 347 13.09 6.66 -1.20
#